data_AF-A0A7J9BH48-F1
#
_entry.id   AF-A0A7J9BH48-F1
#
_cell.length_a   1.000
_cell.length_b   1.000
_cell.length_c   1.000
_cell.angle_alpha   90.00
_cell.angle_beta   90.00
_cell.angle_gamma   90.00
#
_symmetry.space_group_name_H-M   'P 1'
#
loop_
_entity.id
_entity.type
_entity.pdbx_description
1 polymer ?
#
loop_
_entity_poly.entity_id
_entity_poly.type
_entity_poly.pdbx_seq_one_letter_code
_entity_poly.pdbx_strand_id
1 'polypeptide(L)'
;MLEFTLYYKDVSDYWGQWDKDYQIFVFSDEEWSNVAILYNFFKVFYDVTYVFSSSNYLTANLYFRGVWKVHKVLIDTVKSHHSFLTPIVMQMQEKFNKYRDEYYLIL
;
A
#
# COMPACT_ATOMS: atom_id res chain seq x y z
N MET A 1 -9.41 3.91 4.30
CA MET A 1 -9.35 5.33 3.87
C MET A 1 -9.22 5.42 2.36
N LEU A 2 -8.13 4.94 1.73
CA LEU A 2 -7.95 5.00 0.27
C LEU A 2 -9.04 4.27 -0.55
N GLU A 3 -9.55 3.15 -0.04
CA GLU A 3 -10.67 2.42 -0.68
C GLU A 3 -11.94 3.28 -0.80
N PHE A 4 -12.26 4.05 0.24
CA PHE A 4 -13.37 4.99 0.21
C PHE A 4 -13.10 6.14 -0.76
N THR A 5 -11.87 6.66 -0.77
CA THR A 5 -11.47 7.69 -1.74
C THR A 5 -11.72 7.23 -3.17
N LEU A 6 -11.32 5.99 -3.51
CA LEU A 6 -11.58 5.40 -4.83
C LEU A 6 -13.08 5.17 -5.09
N TYR A 7 -13.82 4.70 -4.09
CA TYR A 7 -15.27 4.49 -4.19
C TYR A 7 -16.03 5.78 -4.53
N TYR A 8 -15.59 6.92 -3.99
CA TYR A 8 -16.22 8.22 -4.23
C TYR A 8 -15.67 8.97 -5.45
N LYS A 9 -14.84 8.35 -6.31
CA LYS A 9 -14.31 9.00 -7.51
C LYS A 9 -15.43 9.63 -8.36
N ASP A 10 -16.42 8.84 -8.73
CA ASP A 10 -17.51 9.30 -9.62
C ASP A 10 -18.33 10.43 -8.99
N VAL A 11 -18.48 10.41 -7.67
CA VAL A 11 -19.15 11.49 -6.93
C VAL A 11 -18.26 12.74 -6.94
N SER A 12 -16.97 12.62 -6.68
CA SER A 12 -16.03 13.74 -6.76
C SER A 12 -16.03 14.40 -8.14
N ASP A 13 -16.00 13.59 -9.20
CA ASP A 13 -15.99 14.06 -10.59
C ASP A 13 -17.32 14.72 -10.97
N TYR A 14 -18.46 14.18 -10.49
CA TYR A 14 -19.76 14.82 -10.66
C TYR A 14 -19.81 16.18 -9.98
N TRP A 15 -19.43 16.27 -8.71
CA TRP A 15 -19.52 17.53 -7.95
C TRP A 15 -18.59 18.62 -8.53
N GLY A 16 -17.41 18.25 -9.01
CA GLY A 16 -16.48 19.16 -9.68
C GLY A 16 -16.99 19.79 -10.97
N GLN A 17 -18.02 19.21 -11.61
CA GLN A 17 -18.66 19.81 -12.80
C GLN A 17 -19.65 20.93 -12.44
N TRP A 18 -20.25 20.88 -11.26
CA TRP A 18 -21.32 21.78 -10.85
C TRP A 18 -20.83 22.93 -9.95
N ASP A 19 -19.79 22.69 -9.15
CA ASP A 19 -19.24 23.67 -8.22
C ASP A 19 -17.81 24.07 -8.61
N LYS A 20 -17.66 25.32 -9.05
CA LYS A 20 -16.36 25.89 -9.47
C LYS A 20 -15.38 26.00 -8.30
N ASP A 21 -15.87 26.20 -7.09
CA ASP A 21 -15.03 26.25 -5.88
C ASP A 21 -14.57 24.84 -5.50
N TYR A 22 -15.27 23.80 -5.95
CA TYR A 22 -14.90 22.40 -5.75
C TYR A 22 -13.92 21.87 -6.81
N GLN A 23 -13.82 22.53 -7.96
CA GLN A 23 -12.96 22.12 -9.08
C GLN A 23 -11.48 22.01 -8.69
N ILE A 24 -11.01 22.83 -7.74
CA ILE A 24 -9.62 22.79 -7.24
C ILE A 24 -9.31 21.53 -6.42
N PHE A 25 -10.33 20.81 -5.94
CA PHE A 25 -10.18 19.59 -5.13
C PHE A 25 -10.35 18.31 -5.96
N VAL A 26 -10.66 18.43 -7.25
CA VAL A 26 -10.83 17.28 -8.14
C VAL A 26 -9.46 16.80 -8.57
N PHE A 27 -9.18 15.53 -8.29
CA PHE A 27 -7.98 14.88 -8.79
C PHE A 27 -8.05 14.68 -10.30
N SER A 28 -6.91 14.86 -10.95
CA SER A 28 -6.71 14.44 -12.33
C SER A 28 -6.84 12.92 -12.47
N ASP A 29 -7.07 12.44 -13.70
CA ASP A 29 -7.07 11.00 -13.96
C ASP A 29 -5.74 10.32 -13.60
N GLU A 30 -4.62 11.03 -13.74
CA GLU A 30 -3.31 10.56 -13.32
C GLU A 30 -3.22 10.40 -11.79
N GLU A 31 -3.70 11.38 -11.03
CA GLU A 31 -3.75 11.30 -9.57
C GLU A 31 -4.67 10.18 -9.10
N TRP A 32 -5.83 9.99 -9.72
CA TRP A 32 -6.71 8.86 -9.45
C TRP A 32 -6.03 7.51 -9.72
N SER A 33 -5.29 7.41 -10.83
CA SER A 33 -4.50 6.22 -11.15
C SER A 33 -3.44 5.95 -10.08
N ASN A 34 -2.72 7.00 -9.65
CA ASN A 34 -1.71 6.91 -8.60
C ASN A 34 -2.32 6.47 -7.26
N VAL A 35 -3.52 6.97 -6.88
CA VAL A 35 -4.24 6.53 -5.68
C VAL A 35 -4.62 5.04 -5.77
N ALA A 36 -5.05 4.57 -6.93
CA ALA A 36 -5.39 3.15 -7.14
C ALA A 36 -4.16 2.24 -7.02
N ILE A 37 -3.04 2.64 -7.62
CA ILE A 37 -1.75 1.96 -7.51
C ILE A 37 -1.29 1.92 -6.05
N LEU A 38 -1.39 3.04 -5.33
CA LEU A 38 -1.03 3.15 -3.92
C LEU A 38 -1.92 2.27 -3.02
N TYR A 39 -3.24 2.25 -3.28
CA TYR A 39 -4.17 1.38 -2.57
C TYR A 39 -3.79 -0.09 -2.73
N ASN A 40 -3.54 -0.54 -3.95
CA ASN A 40 -3.18 -1.93 -4.24
C ASN A 40 -1.86 -2.32 -3.56
N PHE A 41 -0.88 -1.41 -3.55
CA PHE A 41 0.37 -1.60 -2.83
C PHE A 41 0.12 -1.82 -1.33
N PHE A 42 -0.63 -0.93 -0.68
CA PHE A 42 -0.90 -1.05 0.76
C PHE A 42 -1.83 -2.20 1.14
N LYS A 43 -2.74 -2.61 0.25
CA LYS A 43 -3.66 -3.73 0.47
C LYS A 43 -2.92 -5.02 0.80
N VAL A 44 -1.77 -5.26 0.18
CA VAL A 44 -0.97 -6.46 0.46
C VAL A 44 -0.50 -6.50 1.92
N PHE A 45 -0.09 -5.36 2.48
CA PHE A 45 0.31 -5.27 3.88
C PHE A 45 -0.87 -5.47 4.80
N TYR A 46 -2.01 -4.82 4.48
CA TYR A 46 -3.24 -4.98 5.25
C TYR A 46 -3.67 -6.45 5.32
N ASP A 47 -3.71 -7.16 4.19
CA ASP A 47 -4.09 -8.58 4.15
C ASP A 47 -3.17 -9.44 5.01
N VAL A 48 -1.87 -9.21 4.95
CA VAL A 48 -0.88 -9.97 5.74
C VAL A 48 -1.05 -9.67 7.23
N THR A 49 -1.17 -8.40 7.61
CA THR A 49 -1.41 -8.00 8.99
C THR A 49 -2.73 -8.55 9.51
N TYR A 50 -3.78 -8.55 8.69
CA TYR A 50 -5.08 -9.11 9.04
C TYR A 50 -4.99 -10.62 9.31
N VAL A 51 -4.28 -11.37 8.47
CA VAL A 51 -4.04 -12.81 8.71
C VAL A 51 -3.25 -13.01 10.02
N PHE A 52 -2.27 -12.16 10.29
CA PHE A 52 -1.46 -12.26 11.49
C PHE A 52 -2.23 -11.92 12.77
N SER A 53 -3.15 -10.93 12.71
CA SER A 53 -3.94 -10.50 13.86
C SER A 53 -5.21 -11.33 14.08
N SER A 54 -5.78 -11.93 13.03
CA SER A 54 -6.99 -12.76 13.13
C SER A 54 -6.69 -14.20 13.57
N SER A 55 -5.44 -14.65 13.46
CA SER A 55 -5.08 -16.01 13.84
C SER A 55 -4.71 -16.11 15.32
N ASN A 56 -5.41 -16.98 16.05
CA ASN A 56 -5.02 -17.35 17.42
C ASN A 56 -3.74 -18.20 17.46
N TYR A 57 -3.33 -18.78 16.33
CA TYR A 57 -2.14 -19.63 16.22
C TYR A 57 -1.45 -19.39 14.87
N LEU A 58 -0.42 -18.55 14.86
CA LEU A 58 0.38 -18.31 13.67
C LEU A 58 1.34 -19.50 13.46
N THR A 59 1.07 -20.34 12.46
CA THR A 59 2.02 -21.39 12.07
C THR A 59 3.20 -20.79 11.31
N ALA A 60 4.38 -21.39 11.43
CA ALA A 60 5.59 -20.91 10.75
C ALA A 60 5.39 -20.73 9.24
N ASN A 61 4.62 -21.63 8.60
CA ASN A 61 4.28 -21.54 7.18
C ASN A 61 3.46 -20.29 6.84
N LEU A 62 2.50 -19.91 7.69
CA LEU A 62 1.69 -18.70 7.47
C LEU A 62 2.53 -17.44 7.68
N TYR A 63 3.36 -17.41 8.72
CA TYR A 63 4.29 -16.31 8.97
C TYR A 63 5.24 -16.12 7.77
N PHE A 64 5.94 -17.19 7.37
CA PHE A 64 6.88 -17.14 6.26
C PHE A 64 6.20 -16.67 4.97
N ARG A 65 5.01 -17.20 4.65
CA ARG A 65 4.27 -16.78 3.46
C ARG A 65 3.88 -15.30 3.49
N GLY A 66 3.44 -14.78 4.63
CA GLY A 66 3.09 -13.37 4.80
C GLY A 66 4.30 -12.45 4.65
N VAL A 67 5.38 -12.75 5.37
CA VAL A 67 6.64 -11.99 5.31
C VAL A 67 7.22 -12.01 3.89
N TRP A 68 7.23 -13.18 3.24
CA TRP A 68 7.71 -13.30 1.86
C TRP A 68 6.86 -12.49 0.88
N LYS A 69 5.52 -12.48 1.05
CA LYS A 69 4.62 -11.68 0.19
C LYS A 69 4.93 -10.19 0.30
N VAL A 70 5.16 -9.68 1.51
CA VAL A 70 5.57 -8.29 1.75
C VAL A 70 6.93 -8.00 1.10
N HIS A 71 7.92 -8.86 1.33
CA HIS A 71 9.26 -8.69 0.77
C HIS A 71 9.24 -8.65 -0.76
N LYS A 72 8.49 -9.55 -1.38
CA LYS A 72 8.31 -9.60 -2.82
C LYS A 72 7.67 -8.32 -3.36
N VAL A 73 6.61 -7.83 -2.74
CA VAL A 73 5.95 -6.58 -3.18
C VAL A 73 6.87 -5.39 -3.10
N LEU A 74 7.70 -5.27 -2.05
CA LEU A 74 8.70 -4.21 -1.97
C LEU A 74 9.68 -4.28 -3.15
N ILE A 75 10.26 -5.46 -3.43
CA ILE A 75 11.20 -5.65 -4.55
C ILE A 75 10.55 -5.35 -5.90
N ASP A 76 9.36 -5.89 -6.14
CA ASP A 76 8.67 -5.74 -7.41
C ASP A 76 8.27 -4.27 -7.64
N THR A 77 7.92 -3.54 -6.58
CA THR A 77 7.57 -2.12 -6.67
C THR A 77 8.80 -1.26 -6.96
N VAL A 78 9.98 -1.56 -6.39
CA VAL A 78 11.24 -0.88 -6.76
C VAL A 78 11.57 -1.05 -8.24
N LYS A 79 11.25 -2.21 -8.82
CA LYS A 79 11.47 -2.48 -10.26
C LYS A 79 10.39 -1.87 -11.16
N SER A 80 9.28 -1.40 -10.59
CA SER A 80 8.19 -0.79 -11.35
C SER A 80 8.55 0.63 -11.80
N HIS A 81 7.85 1.15 -12.81
CA HIS A 81 8.05 2.51 -13.32
C HIS A 81 7.29 3.57 -12.50
N HIS A 82 6.72 3.21 -11.34
CA HIS A 82 5.94 4.12 -10.51
C HIS A 82 6.85 4.96 -9.61
N SER A 83 7.46 6.00 -10.18
CA SER A 83 8.40 6.89 -9.49
C SER A 83 7.85 7.50 -8.20
N PHE A 84 6.54 7.77 -8.13
CA PHE A 84 5.90 8.32 -6.94
C PHE A 84 5.89 7.34 -5.75
N LEU A 85 5.97 6.03 -5.98
CA LEU A 85 6.03 5.02 -4.92
C LEU A 85 7.44 4.84 -4.36
N THR A 86 8.48 5.16 -5.13
CA THR A 86 9.88 5.00 -4.74
C THR A 86 10.20 5.50 -3.33
N PRO A 87 9.87 6.75 -2.94
CA PRO A 87 10.19 7.24 -1.58
C PRO A 87 9.48 6.45 -0.48
N ILE A 88 8.27 5.96 -0.74
CA ILE A 88 7.49 5.15 0.21
C ILE A 88 8.13 3.77 0.36
N VAL A 89 8.43 3.12 -0.77
CA VAL A 89 9.03 1.78 -0.80
C VAL A 89 10.40 1.77 -0.15
N MET A 90 11.25 2.78 -0.41
CA MET A 90 12.57 2.88 0.22
C MET A 90 12.47 2.94 1.75
N GLN A 91 11.60 3.79 2.30
CA GLN A 91 11.40 3.88 3.75
C GLN A 91 10.85 2.58 4.34
N MET A 92 9.92 1.90 3.65
CA MET A 92 9.37 0.64 4.12
C MET A 92 10.40 -0.50 4.05
N GLN A 93 11.25 -0.51 3.02
CA GLN A 93 12.32 -1.49 2.88
C GLN A 93 13.39 -1.31 3.95
N GLU A 94 13.76 -0.08 4.29
CA GLU A 94 14.69 0.21 5.38
C GLU A 94 14.16 -0.34 6.72
N LYS A 95 12.89 -0.07 7.05
CA LYS A 95 12.24 -0.63 8.26
C LYS A 95 12.20 -2.15 8.21
N PHE A 96 11.85 -2.74 7.06
CA PHE A 96 11.78 -4.19 6.89
C PHE A 96 13.14 -4.86 7.14
N ASN A 97 14.22 -4.29 6.58
CA ASN A 97 15.58 -4.79 6.77
C ASN A 97 16.05 -4.64 8.22
N LYS A 98 15.74 -3.52 8.88
CA LYS A 98 16.07 -3.33 10.29
C LYS A 98 15.46 -4.42 11.17
N TYR A 99 14.16 -4.70 11.01
CA TYR A 99 13.52 -5.77 11.76
C TYR A 99 14.12 -7.14 11.43
N ARG A 100 14.43 -7.38 10.15
CA ARG A 100 15.10 -8.61 9.73
C ARG A 100 16.42 -8.79 10.50
N ASP A 101 17.28 -7.79 10.51
CA ASP A 101 18.61 -7.85 11.14
C ASP A 101 18.52 -8.05 12.66
N GLU A 102 17.54 -7.43 13.32
CA GLU A 102 17.25 -7.65 14.75
C GLU A 102 16.88 -9.12 15.06
N TYR A 103 16.14 -9.80 14.18
CA TYR A 103 15.83 -11.23 14.34
C TYR A 103 17.02 -12.15 14.07
N TYR A 104 17.90 -11.82 13.13
CA TYR A 104 19.11 -12.60 12.85
C TYR A 104 20.16 -12.49 13.97
N LEU A 105 20.11 -11.44 14.80
CA LEU A 105 21.01 -11.27 15.95
C LEU A 105 20.63 -12.13 17.17
N ILE A 106 19.43 -12.71 17.18
CA ILE A 106 18.88 -13.50 18.30
C ILE A 106 18.98 -15.01 18.03
N LEU A 107 19.39 -15.41 16.83
CA LEU A 107 19.62 -16.80 16.37
C LEU A 107 21.12 -17.09 16.25
#